data_AF-A0ABD0XRA9-F1
#
_entry.id   AF-A0ABD0XRA9-F1
#
_cell.length_a   1.000
_cell.length_b   1.000
_cell.length_c   1.000
_cell.angle_alpha   90.00
_cell.angle_beta   90.00
_cell.angle_gamma   90.00
#
_symmetry.space_group_name_H-M   'P 1'
#
loop_
_entity.id
_entity.type
_entity.pdbx_description
1 polymer ?
#
loop_
_entity_poly.entity_id
_entity_poly.type
_entity_poly.pdbx_seq_one_letter_code
_entity_poly.pdbx_strand_id
1 'polypeptide(L)'
;MSDQKHNNQQKRKERAQVVKLIDHNYIANKKANDDPKMDDELSTDSEATPVESPNSSPTFKVKKKKRNVLSLEDIQANILAAVNQRADNLEVMVRENKSVIEELKTSLNFAFVEIEALKNENKKLAELCNSHEKVFKSMESRLTEAERYRRRWALRLYGLPEDKEENIKQKVVNICQRLAPNHAVNQAIDVVHRVGRKDTNNTRARCVIILSHGEGQGLEAGPESRFPEGEKAPLWRGSHSDR
;
A
#
# COMPACT_ATOMS: atom_id res chain seq x y z
N MET A 1 2.26 24.55 -31.69
CA MET A 1 1.54 23.47 -30.98
C MET A 1 2.24 22.10 -31.03
N SER A 2 3.34 21.92 -31.79
CA SER A 2 4.08 20.65 -31.85
C SER A 2 5.03 20.42 -30.66
N ASP A 3 5.65 21.48 -30.13
CA ASP A 3 6.73 21.34 -29.14
C ASP A 3 6.23 20.87 -27.77
N GLN A 4 4.99 21.18 -27.44
CA GLN A 4 4.34 20.78 -26.18
C GLN A 4 4.03 19.28 -26.12
N LYS A 5 3.86 18.64 -27.28
CA LYS A 5 3.63 17.19 -27.37
C LYS A 5 4.92 16.40 -27.15
N HIS A 6 6.07 16.94 -27.58
CA HIS A 6 7.36 16.26 -27.45
C HIS A 6 7.83 16.23 -25.99
N ASN A 7 7.64 17.33 -25.26
CA ASN A 7 8.02 17.44 -23.84
C ASN A 7 7.24 16.45 -22.94
N ASN A 8 5.93 16.28 -23.18
CA ASN A 8 5.11 15.33 -22.42
C ASN A 8 5.45 13.86 -22.71
N GLN A 9 5.97 13.57 -23.91
CA GLN A 9 6.41 12.22 -24.26
C GLN A 9 7.74 11.86 -23.60
N GLN A 10 8.65 12.83 -23.47
CA GLN A 10 9.93 12.67 -22.77
C GLN A 10 9.72 12.42 -21.28
N LYS A 11 8.86 13.23 -20.64
CA LYS A 11 8.53 13.13 -19.21
C LYS A 11 7.85 11.80 -18.81
N ARG A 12 7.13 11.18 -19.75
CA ARG A 12 6.52 9.85 -19.57
C ARG A 12 7.55 8.72 -19.66
N LYS A 13 8.57 8.86 -20.51
CA LYS A 13 9.66 7.87 -20.64
C LYS A 13 10.56 7.87 -19.40
N GLU A 14 10.85 9.04 -18.84
CA GLU A 14 11.65 9.17 -17.61
C GLU A 14 10.94 8.57 -16.40
N ARG A 15 9.62 8.81 -16.24
CA ARG A 15 8.83 8.16 -15.17
C ARG A 15 8.75 6.64 -15.32
N ALA A 16 8.69 6.13 -16.55
CA ALA A 16 8.68 4.68 -16.80
C ALA A 16 10.04 4.01 -16.51
N GLN A 17 11.16 4.75 -16.64
CA GLN A 17 12.48 4.24 -16.24
C GLN A 17 12.68 4.27 -14.73
N VAL A 18 12.19 5.29 -14.02
CA VAL A 18 12.28 5.34 -12.55
C VAL A 18 11.45 4.23 -11.88
N VAL A 19 10.29 3.86 -12.47
CA VAL A 19 9.46 2.77 -11.95
C VAL A 19 10.11 1.38 -12.16
N LYS A 20 11.04 1.22 -13.11
CA LYS A 20 11.75 -0.05 -13.35
C LYS A 20 12.89 -0.36 -12.37
N LEU A 21 13.26 0.58 -11.51
CA LEU A 21 14.40 0.43 -10.58
C LEU A 21 13.99 0.11 -9.13
N ILE A 22 12.69 -0.09 -8.85
CA ILE A 22 12.17 -0.35 -7.49
C ILE A 22 11.56 -1.75 -7.41
N ASP A 23 12.29 -2.76 -7.89
CA ASP A 23 11.95 -4.17 -7.66
C ASP A 23 13.20 -4.92 -7.17
N HIS A 24 13.58 -4.66 -5.91
CA HIS A 24 14.45 -5.58 -5.17
C HIS A 24 13.58 -6.45 -4.26
N ASN A 25 13.30 -7.61 -4.85
CA ASN A 25 12.81 -8.84 -4.28
C ASN A 25 13.72 -9.33 -3.13
N TYR A 26 13.16 -9.62 -1.95
CA TYR A 26 13.64 -10.76 -1.15
C TYR A 26 12.47 -11.47 -0.49
N ILE A 27 12.24 -12.68 -0.98
CA ILE A 27 11.24 -13.65 -0.56
C ILE A 27 11.54 -14.13 0.86
N ALA A 28 10.47 -14.21 1.66
CA ALA A 28 10.41 -14.90 2.94
C ALA A 28 10.77 -16.39 2.78
N ASN A 29 11.69 -16.87 3.62
CA ASN A 29 11.85 -18.31 3.83
C ASN A 29 11.44 -18.64 5.26
N LYS A 30 10.41 -19.50 5.41
CA LYS A 30 9.96 -20.02 6.70
C LYS A 30 10.10 -21.55 6.69
N LYS A 31 10.89 -22.03 7.66
CA LYS A 31 10.97 -23.37 8.28
C LYS A 31 11.67 -24.51 7.54
N ALA A 32 12.82 -24.90 8.09
CA ALA A 32 13.05 -26.27 8.56
C ALA A 32 13.75 -26.19 9.91
N ASN A 33 13.24 -26.93 10.90
CA ASN A 33 13.98 -27.26 12.12
C ASN A 33 15.19 -28.11 11.73
N ASP A 34 16.33 -27.87 12.36
CA ASP A 34 17.25 -28.88 12.88
C ASP A 34 18.42 -28.16 13.59
N ASP A 35 18.80 -28.65 14.76
CA ASP A 35 19.85 -28.13 15.64
C ASP A 35 21.20 -27.96 14.93
N PRO A 36 22.06 -27.03 15.39
CA PRO A 36 23.49 -27.32 15.37
C PRO A 36 24.18 -27.05 16.71
N LYS A 37 24.74 -28.14 17.20
CA LYS A 37 25.88 -28.26 18.10
C LYS A 37 27.08 -27.50 17.50
N MET A 38 27.66 -26.56 18.25
CA MET A 38 28.83 -25.76 17.86
C MET A 38 30.11 -26.46 18.30
N ASP A 39 30.69 -27.26 17.41
CA ASP A 39 32.05 -27.80 17.50
C ASP A 39 32.77 -27.44 16.18
N ASP A 40 33.78 -26.55 16.21
CA ASP A 40 34.95 -26.45 15.28
C ASP A 40 35.74 -25.17 15.62
N GLU A 41 36.90 -25.23 16.28
CA GLU A 41 38.22 -25.52 15.71
C GLU A 41 38.51 -24.78 14.39
N LEU A 42 39.36 -23.75 14.47
CA LEU A 42 40.02 -23.17 13.30
C LEU A 42 41.52 -23.10 13.57
N SER A 43 42.24 -24.10 13.04
CA SER A 43 43.69 -24.09 12.89
C SER A 43 44.08 -23.44 11.55
N THR A 44 45.11 -22.61 11.65
CA THR A 44 46.19 -22.31 10.69
C THR A 44 46.09 -22.81 9.25
N ASP A 45 46.36 -21.93 8.29
CA ASP A 45 47.47 -22.17 7.35
C ASP A 45 48.06 -20.89 6.75
N SER A 46 49.37 -20.95 6.55
CA SER A 46 50.23 -19.90 5.98
C SER A 46 50.46 -20.17 4.50
N GLU A 47 50.56 -19.12 3.67
CA GLU A 47 51.31 -19.22 2.42
C GLU A 47 51.98 -17.87 2.09
N ALA A 48 53.22 -17.97 1.60
CA ALA A 48 54.21 -16.91 1.50
C ALA A 48 54.69 -16.69 0.06
N THR A 49 55.54 -15.67 -0.09
CA THR A 49 56.54 -15.34 -1.15
C THR A 49 56.14 -14.23 -2.14
N PRO A 50 57.08 -13.51 -2.82
CA PRO A 50 58.56 -13.58 -2.76
C PRO A 50 59.33 -12.22 -2.63
N VAL A 51 60.50 -12.33 -1.97
CA VAL A 51 61.84 -11.75 -2.25
C VAL A 51 61.98 -10.46 -3.07
N GLU A 52 62.62 -9.44 -2.46
CA GLU A 52 63.63 -8.61 -3.15
C GLU A 52 64.73 -8.18 -2.15
N SER A 53 65.99 -8.34 -2.56
CA SER A 53 67.20 -7.86 -1.84
C SER A 53 67.95 -6.89 -2.74
N PRO A 54 68.61 -5.89 -2.15
CA PRO A 54 69.96 -5.61 -2.60
C PRO A 54 70.97 -5.64 -1.45
N ASN A 55 72.05 -6.34 -1.76
CA ASN A 55 73.32 -6.41 -1.06
C ASN A 55 73.93 -5.02 -0.82
N SER A 56 74.24 -4.70 0.43
CA SER A 56 75.49 -4.00 0.78
C SER A 56 75.79 -4.20 2.26
N SER A 57 76.79 -5.02 2.55
CA SER A 57 77.27 -5.30 3.90
C SER A 57 77.93 -4.07 4.54
N PRO A 58 77.77 -3.88 5.85
CA PRO A 58 78.90 -3.52 6.68
C PRO A 58 79.13 -4.61 7.72
N THR A 59 80.30 -5.22 7.65
CA THR A 59 80.91 -6.06 8.68
C THR A 59 80.77 -5.43 10.06
N PHE A 60 79.84 -5.93 10.88
CA PHE A 60 79.84 -5.72 12.32
C PHE A 60 80.26 -6.99 13.04
N LYS A 61 81.36 -6.84 13.77
CA LYS A 61 82.07 -7.83 14.57
C LYS A 61 81.08 -8.68 15.37
N VAL A 62 81.19 -10.00 15.21
CA VAL A 62 80.59 -11.00 16.11
C VAL A 62 81.14 -10.75 17.52
N LYS A 63 80.46 -9.89 18.27
CA LYS A 63 80.61 -9.84 19.71
C LYS A 63 79.94 -11.09 20.23
N LYS A 64 80.77 -12.05 20.65
CA LYS A 64 80.36 -13.21 21.44
C LYS A 64 79.25 -12.78 22.40
N LYS A 65 78.04 -13.31 22.19
CA LYS A 65 76.90 -13.15 23.09
C LYS A 65 77.34 -13.71 24.44
N LYS A 66 77.87 -12.84 25.30
CA LYS A 66 77.90 -13.12 26.73
C LYS A 66 76.45 -13.43 27.08
N ARG A 67 76.20 -14.62 27.64
CA ARG A 67 74.98 -14.84 28.41
C ARG A 67 75.01 -13.77 29.50
N ASN A 68 74.40 -12.62 29.25
CA ASN A 68 74.01 -11.73 30.32
C ASN A 68 72.99 -12.53 31.11
N VAL A 69 73.45 -13.11 32.20
CA VAL A 69 72.56 -13.54 33.27
C VAL A 69 71.93 -12.23 33.73
N LEU A 70 70.73 -11.93 33.24
CA LEU A 70 69.95 -10.79 33.70
C LEU A 70 69.89 -10.91 35.23
N SER A 71 70.19 -9.82 35.94
CA SER A 71 70.06 -9.83 37.39
C SER A 71 68.60 -10.18 37.72
N LEU A 72 68.39 -10.91 38.81
CA LEU A 72 67.04 -11.18 39.32
C LEU A 72 66.24 -9.86 39.43
N GLU A 73 66.91 -8.77 39.79
CA GLU A 73 66.37 -7.42 39.89
C GLU A 73 65.92 -6.86 38.54
N ASP A 74 66.69 -7.08 37.47
CA ASP A 74 66.35 -6.64 36.11
C ASP A 74 65.11 -7.40 35.58
N ILE A 75 65.03 -8.70 35.87
CA ILE A 75 63.89 -9.54 35.51
C ILE A 75 62.65 -9.07 36.27
N GLN A 76 62.78 -8.80 37.58
CA GLN A 76 61.70 -8.30 38.42
C GLN A 76 61.20 -6.92 37.96
N ALA A 77 62.11 -5.99 37.64
CA ALA A 77 61.77 -4.68 37.13
C ALA A 77 61.04 -4.73 35.78
N ASN A 78 61.50 -5.61 34.86
CA ASN A 78 60.85 -5.80 33.57
C ASN A 78 59.45 -6.41 33.70
N ILE A 79 59.26 -7.37 34.61
CA ILE A 79 57.94 -7.95 34.89
C ILE A 79 57.00 -6.87 35.45
N LEU A 80 57.46 -6.07 36.42
CA LEU A 80 56.66 -4.99 36.99
C LEU A 80 56.28 -3.95 35.93
N ALA A 81 57.23 -3.56 35.06
CA ALA A 81 56.97 -2.63 33.97
C ALA A 81 55.94 -3.19 32.97
N ALA A 82 56.08 -4.47 32.57
CA ALA A 82 55.13 -5.12 31.66
C ALA A 82 53.73 -5.28 32.27
N VAL A 83 53.65 -5.61 33.56
CA VAL A 83 52.39 -5.71 34.30
C VAL A 83 51.71 -4.35 34.40
N ASN A 84 52.45 -3.31 34.76
CA ASN A 84 51.90 -1.95 34.86
C ASN A 84 51.43 -1.45 33.49
N GLN A 85 52.23 -1.64 32.44
CA GLN A 85 51.83 -1.27 31.07
C GLN A 85 50.55 -2.00 30.64
N ARG A 86 50.42 -3.30 30.96
CA ARG A 86 49.20 -4.05 30.66
C ARG A 86 48.01 -3.55 31.50
N ALA A 87 48.24 -3.19 32.76
CA ALA A 87 47.21 -2.62 33.63
C ALA A 87 46.72 -1.27 33.10
N ASP A 88 47.62 -0.39 32.66
CA ASP A 88 47.29 0.90 32.05
C ASP A 88 46.49 0.70 30.75
N ASN A 89 46.91 -0.23 29.89
CA ASN A 89 46.19 -0.55 28.66
C ASN A 89 44.78 -1.11 28.96
N LEU A 90 44.64 -1.96 29.98
CA LEU A 90 43.33 -2.46 30.43
C LEU A 90 42.46 -1.32 30.94
N GLU A 91 43.02 -0.39 31.71
CA GLU A 91 42.28 0.77 32.19
C GLU A 91 41.75 1.64 31.05
N VAL A 92 42.58 1.88 30.02
CA VAL A 92 42.17 2.61 28.81
C VAL A 92 41.01 1.89 28.11
N MET A 93 41.13 0.59 27.84
CA MET A 93 40.07 -0.18 27.17
C MET A 93 38.77 -0.20 28.00
N VAL A 94 38.86 -0.29 29.32
CA VAL A 94 37.67 -0.24 30.21
C VAL A 94 36.99 1.12 30.13
N ARG A 95 37.75 2.22 30.09
CA ARG A 95 37.20 3.57 29.93
C ARG A 95 36.54 3.75 28.56
N GLU A 96 37.17 3.29 27.50
CA GLU A 96 36.63 3.35 26.13
C GLU A 96 35.34 2.54 26.00
N ASN A 97 35.34 1.29 26.47
CA ASN A 97 34.15 0.45 26.48
C ASN A 97 33.01 1.09 27.27
N LYS A 98 33.31 1.71 28.42
CA LYS A 98 32.31 2.45 29.19
C LYS A 98 31.71 3.61 28.39
N SER A 99 32.53 4.37 27.65
CA SER A 99 32.05 5.46 26.79
C SER A 99 31.10 4.93 25.72
N VAL A 100 31.54 3.90 24.98
CA VAL A 100 30.74 3.29 23.90
C VAL A 100 29.43 2.73 24.43
N ILE A 101 29.42 2.12 25.62
CA ILE A 101 28.19 1.60 26.24
C ILE A 101 27.19 2.73 26.54
N GLU A 102 27.64 3.87 27.07
CA GLU A 102 26.74 5.01 27.32
C GLU A 102 26.24 5.63 26.01
N GLU A 103 27.09 5.74 24.99
CA GLU A 103 26.69 6.20 23.65
C GLU A 103 25.63 5.25 23.03
N LEU A 104 25.86 3.94 23.08
CA LEU A 104 24.89 2.96 22.60
C LEU A 104 23.56 3.04 23.36
N LYS A 105 23.60 3.22 24.68
CA LYS A 105 22.41 3.38 25.52
C LYS A 105 21.61 4.62 25.14
N THR A 106 22.29 5.76 24.91
CA THR A 106 21.62 6.99 24.46
C THR A 106 21.00 6.82 23.07
N SER A 107 21.72 6.21 22.12
CA SER A 107 21.19 5.91 20.79
C SER A 107 19.99 4.94 20.85
N LEU A 108 20.04 3.93 21.71
CA LEU A 108 18.96 2.97 21.89
C LEU A 108 17.69 3.66 22.44
N ASN A 109 17.85 4.52 23.45
CA ASN A 109 16.73 5.28 24.01
C ASN A 109 16.09 6.20 22.98
N PHE A 110 16.90 6.88 22.15
CA PHE A 110 16.38 7.71 21.06
C PHE A 110 15.58 6.87 20.06
N ALA A 111 16.13 5.73 19.61
CA ALA A 111 15.43 4.84 18.70
C ALA A 111 14.13 4.30 19.29
N PHE A 112 14.09 4.01 20.59
CA PHE A 112 12.89 3.54 21.27
C PHE A 112 11.77 4.59 21.26
N VAL A 113 12.11 5.85 21.57
CA VAL A 113 11.15 6.98 21.52
C VAL A 113 10.60 7.17 20.11
N GLU A 114 11.46 7.11 19.09
CA GLU A 114 11.04 7.26 17.69
C GLU A 114 10.12 6.11 17.25
N ILE A 115 10.46 4.87 17.61
CA ILE A 115 9.61 3.70 17.33
C ILE A 115 8.25 3.84 18.00
N GLU A 116 8.20 4.34 19.23
CA GLU A 116 6.94 4.58 19.94
C GLU A 116 6.10 5.68 19.27
N ALA A 117 6.73 6.77 18.84
CA ALA A 117 6.07 7.84 18.09
C ALA A 117 5.48 7.31 16.78
N LEU A 118 6.28 6.60 15.96
CA LEU A 118 5.84 6.00 14.70
C LEU A 118 4.70 5.00 14.91
N LYS A 119 4.76 4.18 15.96
CA LYS A 119 3.69 3.23 16.29
C LYS A 119 2.39 3.96 16.62
N ASN A 120 2.46 5.08 17.32
CA ASN A 120 1.29 5.89 17.67
C ASN A 120 0.70 6.60 16.44
N GLU A 121 1.54 7.12 15.55
CA GLU A 121 1.07 7.69 14.28
C GLU A 121 0.42 6.64 13.39
N ASN A 122 1.01 5.45 13.30
CA ASN A 122 0.46 4.37 12.49
C ASN A 122 -0.91 3.90 13.01
N LYS A 123 -1.11 3.85 14.33
CA LYS A 123 -2.43 3.59 14.93
C LYS A 123 -3.46 4.67 14.57
N LYS A 124 -3.10 5.96 14.72
CA LYS A 124 -3.97 7.08 14.35
C LYS A 124 -4.34 7.03 12.88
N LEU A 125 -3.39 6.70 12.01
CA LEU A 125 -3.62 6.60 10.58
C LEU A 125 -4.56 5.44 10.25
N ALA A 126 -4.39 4.28 10.89
CA ALA A 126 -5.29 3.14 10.72
C ALA A 126 -6.73 3.47 11.16
N GLU A 127 -6.90 4.17 12.28
CA GLU A 127 -8.21 4.65 12.76
C GLU A 127 -8.86 5.63 11.76
N LEU A 128 -8.08 6.58 11.24
CA LEU A 128 -8.55 7.53 10.24
C LEU A 128 -8.98 6.83 8.95
N CYS A 129 -8.19 5.88 8.46
CA CYS A 129 -8.52 5.07 7.29
C CYS A 129 -9.83 4.30 7.48
N ASN A 130 -10.03 3.68 8.64
CA ASN A 130 -11.27 2.95 8.96
C ASN A 130 -12.48 3.90 8.99
N SER A 131 -12.33 5.08 9.58
CA SER A 131 -13.36 6.13 9.59
C SER A 131 -13.72 6.56 8.16
N HIS A 132 -12.72 6.85 7.34
CA HIS A 132 -12.94 7.24 5.93
C HIS A 132 -13.62 6.13 5.13
N GLU A 133 -13.26 4.87 5.34
CA GLU A 133 -13.89 3.73 4.66
C GLU A 133 -15.38 3.62 5.01
N LYS A 134 -15.75 3.85 6.28
CA LYS A 134 -17.15 3.87 6.72
C LYS A 134 -17.94 4.99 6.05
N VAL A 135 -17.38 6.20 6.01
CA VAL A 135 -18.00 7.35 5.34
C VAL A 135 -18.15 7.07 3.84
N PHE A 136 -17.11 6.53 3.21
CA PHE A 136 -17.13 6.18 1.79
C PHE A 136 -18.26 5.19 1.46
N LYS A 137 -18.35 4.09 2.22
CA LYS A 137 -19.44 3.09 2.06
C LYS A 137 -20.82 3.69 2.28
N SER A 138 -20.97 4.59 3.26
CA SER A 138 -22.23 5.30 3.50
C SER A 138 -22.63 6.18 2.31
N MET A 139 -21.67 6.94 1.76
CA MET A 139 -21.91 7.80 0.61
C MET A 139 -22.21 6.99 -0.66
N GLU A 140 -21.50 5.89 -0.88
CA GLU A 140 -21.75 4.96 -1.98
C GLU A 140 -23.16 4.37 -1.92
N SER A 141 -23.61 3.95 -0.72
CA SER A 141 -24.97 3.46 -0.50
C SER A 141 -26.02 4.53 -0.80
N ARG A 142 -25.83 5.76 -0.29
CA ARG A 142 -26.73 6.89 -0.55
C ARG A 142 -26.79 7.24 -2.04
N LEU A 143 -25.66 7.22 -2.73
CA LEU A 143 -25.59 7.50 -4.16
C LEU A 143 -26.29 6.39 -4.98
N THR A 144 -26.05 5.14 -4.62
CA THR A 144 -26.69 3.98 -5.26
C THR A 144 -28.21 4.05 -5.11
N GLU A 145 -28.70 4.38 -3.90
CA GLU A 145 -30.12 4.49 -3.64
C GLU A 145 -30.73 5.69 -4.37
N ALA A 146 -30.08 6.86 -4.34
CA ALA A 146 -30.52 8.02 -5.12
C ALA A 146 -30.58 7.72 -6.64
N GLU A 147 -29.61 6.96 -7.16
CA GLU A 147 -29.59 6.56 -8.55
C GLU A 147 -30.69 5.54 -8.88
N ARG A 148 -30.97 4.61 -7.96
CA ARG A 148 -32.08 3.66 -8.04
C ARG A 148 -33.42 4.40 -8.08
N TYR A 149 -33.63 5.35 -7.18
CA TYR A 149 -34.83 6.19 -7.16
C TYR A 149 -34.99 6.97 -8.48
N ARG A 150 -33.92 7.57 -9.00
CA ARG A 150 -33.95 8.28 -10.29
C ARG A 150 -34.31 7.36 -11.45
N ARG A 151 -33.87 6.10 -11.42
CA ARG A 151 -34.15 5.09 -12.47
C ARG A 151 -35.54 4.46 -12.36
N ARG A 152 -36.25 4.61 -11.24
CA ARG A 152 -37.56 3.97 -11.00
C ARG A 152 -38.62 4.35 -12.05
N TRP A 153 -38.55 5.57 -12.56
CA TRP A 153 -39.44 6.07 -13.61
C TRP A 153 -38.77 6.14 -14.99
N ALA A 154 -37.57 5.56 -15.13
CA ALA A 154 -36.84 5.49 -16.37
C ALA A 154 -37.05 4.12 -17.03
N LEU A 155 -37.87 4.07 -18.08
CA LEU A 155 -38.05 2.87 -18.89
C LEU A 155 -36.99 2.82 -20.00
N ARG A 156 -36.54 1.61 -20.32
CA ARG A 156 -35.58 1.36 -21.40
C ARG A 156 -36.26 0.58 -22.52
N LEU A 157 -36.29 1.18 -23.71
CA LEU A 157 -36.80 0.56 -24.91
C LEU A 157 -35.64 0.12 -25.81
N TYR A 158 -35.60 -1.17 -26.12
CA TYR A 158 -34.58 -1.79 -26.98
C TYR A 158 -35.17 -2.15 -28.34
N GLY A 159 -34.31 -2.26 -29.35
CA GLY A 159 -34.70 -2.75 -30.68
C GLY A 159 -35.46 -1.74 -31.55
N LEU A 160 -35.60 -0.48 -31.11
CA LEU A 160 -36.26 0.56 -31.91
C LEU A 160 -35.34 1.01 -33.07
N PRO A 161 -35.69 0.75 -34.35
CA PRO A 161 -34.84 1.11 -35.50
C PRO A 161 -34.49 2.60 -35.51
N GLU A 162 -33.25 2.94 -35.86
CA GLU A 162 -32.77 4.33 -35.94
C GLU A 162 -32.87 4.87 -37.37
N ASP A 163 -33.49 6.03 -37.53
CA ASP A 163 -33.44 6.79 -38.78
C ASP A 163 -32.53 8.01 -38.65
N LYS A 164 -32.17 8.66 -39.77
CA LYS A 164 -31.32 9.87 -39.74
C LYS A 164 -32.04 11.08 -39.15
N GLU A 165 -33.36 11.18 -39.35
CA GLU A 165 -34.22 12.28 -38.91
C GLU A 165 -35.47 11.72 -38.19
N GLU A 166 -35.26 11.07 -37.05
CA GLU A 166 -36.36 10.46 -36.31
C GLU A 166 -36.95 11.38 -35.23
N ASN A 167 -38.28 11.41 -35.17
CA ASN A 167 -38.99 11.89 -33.99
C ASN A 167 -39.18 10.74 -33.01
N ILE A 168 -38.20 10.55 -32.12
CA ILE A 168 -38.18 9.45 -31.14
C ILE A 168 -39.40 9.52 -30.21
N LYS A 169 -39.81 10.73 -29.80
CA LYS A 169 -40.97 10.92 -28.92
C LYS A 169 -42.24 10.38 -29.58
N GLN A 170 -42.47 10.71 -30.85
CA GLN A 170 -43.64 10.21 -31.59
C GLN A 170 -43.61 8.68 -31.75
N LYS A 171 -42.46 8.09 -32.08
CA LYS A 171 -42.32 6.62 -32.17
C LYS A 171 -42.68 5.94 -30.84
N VAL A 172 -42.16 6.45 -29.73
CA VAL A 172 -42.43 5.92 -28.40
C VAL A 172 -43.91 6.07 -28.04
N VAL A 173 -44.50 7.25 -28.27
CA VAL A 173 -45.93 7.50 -28.04
C VAL A 173 -46.80 6.50 -28.80
N ASN A 174 -46.52 6.31 -30.10
CA ASN A 174 -47.27 5.37 -30.93
C ASN A 174 -47.16 3.93 -30.39
N ILE A 175 -46.00 3.52 -29.89
CA ILE A 175 -45.81 2.20 -29.27
C ILE A 175 -46.62 2.10 -27.96
N CYS A 176 -46.50 3.10 -27.08
CA CYS A 176 -47.20 3.12 -25.81
C CYS A 176 -48.73 3.17 -25.98
N GLN A 177 -49.25 3.93 -26.95
CA GLN A 177 -50.68 3.97 -27.26
C GLN A 177 -51.21 2.62 -27.77
N ARG A 178 -50.40 1.86 -28.53
CA ARG A 178 -50.77 0.50 -28.96
C ARG A 178 -50.84 -0.48 -27.79
N LEU A 179 -49.97 -0.31 -26.79
CA LEU A 179 -49.94 -1.17 -25.59
C LEU A 179 -50.98 -0.76 -24.54
N ALA A 180 -51.28 0.53 -24.43
CA ALA A 180 -52.17 1.10 -23.43
C ALA A 180 -53.02 2.24 -24.05
N PRO A 181 -54.05 1.93 -24.84
CA PRO A 181 -54.81 2.92 -25.63
C PRO A 181 -55.59 3.93 -24.78
N ASN A 182 -55.93 3.58 -23.53
CA ASN A 182 -56.77 4.41 -22.66
C ASN A 182 -56.00 5.39 -21.77
N HIS A 183 -54.67 5.49 -21.92
CA HIS A 183 -53.84 6.35 -21.08
C HIS A 183 -53.38 7.60 -21.83
N ALA A 184 -53.31 8.73 -21.13
CA ALA A 184 -52.78 10.00 -21.65
C ALA A 184 -51.25 9.98 -21.76
N VAL A 185 -50.72 9.06 -22.58
CA VAL A 185 -49.27 8.78 -22.75
C VAL A 185 -48.46 10.05 -23.06
N ASN A 186 -49.00 10.97 -23.86
CA ASN A 186 -48.32 12.20 -24.25
C ASN A 186 -48.02 13.13 -23.07
N GLN A 187 -48.87 13.12 -22.04
CA GLN A 187 -48.73 13.95 -20.85
C GLN A 187 -47.85 13.26 -19.80
N ALA A 188 -47.86 11.92 -19.77
CA ALA A 188 -47.06 11.13 -18.84
C ALA A 188 -45.57 11.07 -19.21
N ILE A 189 -45.22 11.21 -20.49
CA ILE A 189 -43.84 11.14 -20.97
C ILE A 189 -43.21 12.53 -21.00
N ASP A 190 -42.21 12.74 -20.14
CA ASP A 190 -41.46 13.99 -20.03
C ASP A 190 -40.32 14.00 -21.07
N VAL A 191 -39.28 13.19 -20.83
CA VAL A 191 -38.06 13.18 -21.65
C VAL A 191 -37.87 11.82 -22.35
N VAL A 192 -37.57 11.87 -23.65
CA VAL A 192 -37.23 10.68 -24.44
C VAL A 192 -35.97 10.96 -25.25
N HIS A 193 -34.96 10.10 -25.12
CA HIS A 193 -33.73 10.21 -25.92
C HIS A 193 -33.03 8.86 -26.07
N ARG A 194 -32.17 8.75 -27.08
CA ARG A 194 -31.27 7.60 -27.25
C ARG A 194 -30.05 7.74 -26.35
N VAL A 195 -29.62 6.61 -25.79
CA VAL A 195 -28.45 6.52 -24.93
C VAL A 195 -27.21 6.27 -25.77
N GLY A 196 -26.17 7.06 -25.53
CA GLY A 196 -24.86 6.88 -26.15
C GLY A 196 -24.74 7.51 -27.53
N ARG A 197 -23.53 7.43 -28.11
CA ARG A 197 -23.20 8.01 -29.41
C ARG A 197 -23.66 7.08 -30.54
N LYS A 198 -24.17 7.64 -31.63
CA LYS A 198 -24.51 6.88 -32.84
C LYS A 198 -23.21 6.35 -33.44
N ASP A 199 -23.06 5.03 -33.46
CA ASP A 199 -21.93 4.38 -34.11
C ASP A 199 -22.36 4.01 -35.53
N THR A 200 -21.53 4.36 -36.51
CA THR A 200 -21.79 4.08 -37.93
C THR A 200 -21.50 2.61 -38.27
N ASN A 201 -20.68 1.96 -37.47
CA ASN A 201 -20.28 0.56 -37.66
C ASN A 201 -21.14 -0.42 -36.87
N ASN A 202 -22.03 0.07 -35.99
CA ASN A 202 -22.87 -0.79 -35.17
C ASN A 202 -24.25 -0.94 -35.81
N THR A 203 -24.58 -2.17 -36.21
CA THR A 203 -25.89 -2.51 -36.77
C THR A 203 -27.00 -2.51 -35.71
N ARG A 204 -26.66 -2.55 -34.41
CA ARG A 204 -27.65 -2.53 -33.34
C ARG A 204 -28.12 -1.11 -33.05
N ALA A 205 -29.44 -0.92 -33.06
CA ALA A 205 -30.05 0.32 -32.62
C ALA A 205 -29.79 0.58 -31.12
N ARG A 206 -29.51 1.84 -30.76
CA ARG A 206 -29.28 2.27 -29.38
C ARG A 206 -30.57 2.16 -28.57
N CYS A 207 -30.39 1.90 -27.28
CA CYS A 207 -31.47 1.97 -26.30
C CYS A 207 -32.07 3.38 -26.25
N VAL A 208 -33.39 3.45 -26.15
CA VAL A 208 -34.10 4.70 -25.83
C VAL A 208 -34.44 4.68 -24.34
N ILE A 209 -34.15 5.78 -23.64
CA ILE A 209 -34.65 6.00 -22.28
C ILE A 209 -35.89 6.88 -22.37
N ILE A 210 -36.93 6.46 -21.66
CA ILE A 210 -38.20 7.18 -21.49
C ILE A 210 -38.28 7.54 -20.00
N LEU A 211 -38.26 8.84 -19.70
CA LEU A 211 -38.50 9.35 -18.36
C LEU A 211 -39.95 9.80 -18.29
N SER A 212 -40.70 9.17 -17.41
CA SER A 212 -42.08 9.55 -17.16
C SER A 212 -42.14 10.60 -16.04
N HIS A 213 -43.08 11.54 -16.14
CA HIS A 213 -43.43 12.39 -15.01
C HIS A 213 -44.08 11.49 -13.96
N GLY A 214 -43.31 11.06 -12.97
CA GLY A 214 -43.88 10.46 -11.79
C GLY A 214 -44.61 11.55 -11.01
N GLU A 215 -45.92 11.38 -10.77
CA GLU A 215 -46.61 12.00 -9.64
C GLU A 215 -45.93 11.54 -8.34
N GLY A 216 -44.80 12.14 -8.05
CA GLY A 216 -43.95 11.89 -6.89
C GLY A 216 -43.31 13.19 -6.38
N GLN A 217 -43.84 14.34 -6.79
CA GLN A 217 -43.64 15.60 -6.08
C GLN A 217 -44.88 15.83 -5.20
N GLY A 218 -44.79 15.55 -3.90
CA GLY A 218 -45.60 16.24 -2.89
C GLY A 218 -47.00 15.72 -2.55
N LEU A 219 -47.21 14.41 -2.41
CA LEU A 219 -48.09 13.99 -1.30
C LEU A 219 -47.22 13.96 -0.05
N GLU A 220 -47.22 15.09 0.65
CA GLU A 220 -46.71 15.15 2.01
C GLU A 220 -47.30 13.97 2.79
N ALA A 221 -46.43 13.16 3.38
CA ALA A 221 -46.83 12.43 4.56
C ALA A 221 -47.26 13.48 5.58
N GLY A 222 -48.57 13.71 5.68
CA GLY A 222 -49.14 14.48 6.78
C GLY A 222 -48.59 13.95 8.10
N PRO A 223 -48.36 14.81 9.10
CA PRO A 223 -47.74 14.43 10.36
C PRO A 223 -48.72 13.64 11.24
N GLU A 224 -49.21 12.49 10.78
CA GLU A 224 -50.08 11.57 11.52
C GLU A 224 -49.81 10.11 11.12
N SER A 225 -48.57 9.66 11.31
CA SER A 225 -48.32 8.23 11.54
C SER A 225 -47.08 8.06 12.42
N ARG A 226 -47.17 8.64 13.62
CA ARG A 226 -46.36 8.19 14.74
C ARG A 226 -46.88 6.81 15.12
N PHE A 227 -46.28 5.76 14.57
CA PHE A 227 -46.48 4.40 15.06
C PHE A 227 -46.12 4.38 16.55
N PRO A 228 -46.98 3.91 17.45
CA PRO A 228 -46.61 3.72 18.85
C PRO A 228 -45.54 2.63 18.93
N GLU A 229 -44.43 2.96 19.59
CA GLU A 229 -43.41 2.00 20.00
C GLU A 229 -44.08 0.88 20.79
N GLY A 230 -44.07 -0.36 20.28
CA GLY A 230 -44.56 -1.47 21.09
C GLY A 230 -44.87 -2.80 20.40
N GLU A 231 -45.11 -2.86 19.09
CA GLU A 231 -45.53 -4.13 18.47
C GLU A 231 -44.54 -4.66 17.43
N LYS A 232 -44.03 -5.86 17.73
CA LYS A 232 -43.12 -6.63 16.88
C LYS A 232 -43.80 -6.94 15.54
N ALA A 233 -43.10 -6.65 14.44
CA ALA A 233 -43.53 -7.01 13.09
C ALA A 233 -43.80 -8.52 12.98
N PRO A 234 -44.89 -8.96 12.31
CA PRO A 234 -45.16 -10.36 12.11
C PRO A 234 -44.14 -10.97 11.13
N LEU A 235 -43.49 -12.06 11.56
CA LEU A 235 -42.67 -12.92 10.71
C LEU A 235 -43.53 -13.46 9.57
N TRP A 236 -43.21 -13.05 8.33
CA TRP A 236 -43.71 -13.70 7.13
C TRP A 236 -43.14 -15.12 7.04
N ARG A 237 -43.96 -16.11 7.39
CA ARG A 237 -43.70 -17.53 7.15
C ARG A 237 -44.03 -17.81 5.68
N GLY A 238 -43.00 -18.08 4.87
CA GLY A 238 -43.17 -18.56 3.50
C GLY A 238 -43.75 -19.97 3.50
N SER A 239 -44.96 -20.12 3.00
CA SER A 239 -45.57 -21.41 2.65
C SER A 239 -44.92 -21.93 1.36
N HIS A 240 -44.07 -22.95 1.48
CA HIS A 240 -43.77 -23.86 0.37
C HIS A 240 -45.00 -24.75 0.15
N SER A 241 -45.56 -24.68 -1.06
CA SER A 241 -46.46 -25.68 -1.60
C SER A 241 -45.89 -26.15 -2.92
N ASP A 242 -45.53 -27.42 -2.95
CA ASP A 242 -45.04 -28.16 -4.11
C ASP A 242 -46.00 -28.08 -5.31
N ARG A 243 -45.42 -27.96 -6.51
CA ARG A 243 -45.78 -28.71 -7.73
C ARG A 243 -44.70 -28.56 -8.80
#